data_AF-Q7VMR9-F1
#
_entry.id   AF-Q7VMR9-F1
#
_cell.length_a   1.000
_cell.length_b   1.000
_cell.length_c   1.000
_cell.angle_alpha   90.00
_cell.angle_beta   90.00
_cell.angle_gamma   90.00
#
_symmetry.space_group_name_H-M   'P 1'
#
loop_
_entity.id
_entity.type
_entity.pdbx_description
1 polymer ?
#
loop_
_entity_poly.entity_id
_entity_poly.type
_entity_poly.pdbx_seq_one_letter_code
_entity_poly.pdbx_strand_id
1 'polypeptide(L)'
;MISIFHKILNHKNDSKSPTTPIQSQQSQTDSDGWLTPLSAKALLKTELRQKYLNILWQQVSMTQDMFNSLYQRPIERYAEMVQLLPASEAHHHAPLGGMLDHGLEVLSFAAKLRQSYVLPQNAAPEEQSKQRDAWTAAVIYQALVHDIGKIIVDIEIQLKDGRRWNPWHGVPPQPYKFKYIKGRDYEFHPVLGSYLAGFLIPQEAFDWLTQYPEVFS
;
A
#
# COMPACT_ATOMS: atom_id res chain seq x y z
N MET A 1 -16.66 17.42 45.39
CA MET A 1 -15.77 17.83 46.50
C MET A 1 -14.55 16.93 46.48
N ILE A 2 -13.39 17.58 46.57
CA ILE A 2 -12.00 17.11 46.44
C ILE A 2 -11.67 15.89 47.32
N SER A 3 -10.87 14.97 46.79
CA SER A 3 -9.71 14.28 47.41
C SER A 3 -9.40 13.04 46.54
N ILE A 4 -8.19 12.65 46.11
CA ILE A 4 -6.93 12.47 46.85
C ILE A 4 -5.79 12.51 45.81
N PHE A 5 -4.85 13.43 45.99
CA PHE A 5 -3.58 13.51 45.26
C PHE A 5 -2.49 12.67 45.97
N HIS A 6 -1.57 12.09 45.18
CA HIS A 6 -0.25 11.54 45.54
C HIS A 6 -0.17 10.22 46.34
N LYS A 7 -0.07 9.10 45.59
CA LYS A 7 0.89 8.02 45.92
C LYS A 7 1.15 7.14 44.69
N ILE A 8 2.40 6.72 44.56
CA ILE A 8 2.94 5.72 43.60
C ILE A 8 3.50 6.33 42.29
N LEU A 9 4.52 7.18 42.45
CA LEU A 9 5.78 6.96 41.74
C LEU A 9 6.43 5.68 42.32
N ASN A 10 6.26 4.56 41.63
CA ASN A 10 7.17 3.41 41.55
C ASN A 10 6.37 2.19 41.07
N HIS A 11 6.32 2.01 39.76
CA HIS A 11 6.23 0.68 39.19
C HIS A 11 7.17 0.64 37.98
N LYS A 12 8.36 0.07 38.20
CA LYS A 12 9.10 -0.60 37.13
C LYS A 12 8.18 -1.70 36.61
N ASN A 13 7.63 -1.51 35.42
CA ASN A 13 7.10 -2.59 34.62
C ASN A 13 8.01 -2.75 33.42
N ASP A 14 8.78 -3.84 33.45
CA ASP A 14 9.48 -4.41 32.31
C ASP A 14 8.47 -4.68 31.19
N SER A 15 8.32 -3.71 30.28
CA SER A 15 7.63 -3.93 29.02
C SER A 15 8.65 -4.51 28.05
N LYS A 16 8.71 -5.84 28.01
CA LYS A 16 9.26 -6.54 26.85
C LYS A 16 8.44 -6.10 25.63
N SER A 17 9.08 -5.36 24.74
CA SER A 17 8.58 -5.07 23.40
C SER A 17 8.16 -6.40 22.75
N PRO A 18 7.02 -6.48 22.06
CA PRO A 18 6.69 -7.66 21.28
C PRO A 18 7.68 -7.72 20.11
N THR A 19 8.69 -8.56 20.25
CA THR A 19 9.62 -8.91 19.18
C THR A 19 8.84 -9.71 18.14
N THR A 20 8.36 -9.04 17.10
CA THR A 20 7.87 -9.70 15.88
C THR A 20 9.00 -10.57 15.30
N PRO A 21 8.73 -11.76 14.73
CA PRO A 21 9.80 -12.71 14.42
C PRO A 21 10.65 -12.19 13.25
N ILE A 22 11.92 -11.89 13.54
CA ILE A 22 13.00 -11.56 12.58
C ILE A 22 13.32 -12.74 11.62
N GLN A 23 12.73 -13.92 11.84
CA GLN A 23 13.10 -15.17 11.17
C GLN A 23 12.69 -15.30 9.69
N SER A 24 11.83 -14.43 9.15
CA SER A 24 11.45 -14.49 7.73
C SER A 24 12.29 -13.60 6.80
N GLN A 25 13.11 -12.69 7.35
CA GLN A 25 13.88 -11.71 6.55
C GLN A 25 15.28 -12.19 6.14
N GLN A 26 15.86 -13.15 6.86
CA GLN A 26 17.24 -13.61 6.62
C GLN A 26 17.44 -14.40 5.29
N SER A 27 16.37 -14.81 4.61
CA SER A 27 16.46 -15.59 3.37
C SER A 27 16.33 -14.77 2.08
N GLN A 28 16.11 -13.45 2.18
CA GLN A 28 15.82 -12.60 1.02
C GLN A 28 16.97 -11.65 0.65
N THR A 29 17.99 -11.59 1.50
CA THR A 29 19.18 -10.76 1.34
C THR A 29 20.41 -11.66 1.29
N ASP A 30 21.28 -11.49 0.29
CA ASP A 30 22.56 -12.21 0.23
C ASP A 30 23.61 -11.66 1.21
N SER A 31 24.78 -12.30 1.31
CA SER A 31 25.86 -11.87 2.21
C SER A 31 26.38 -10.47 1.95
N ASP A 32 26.19 -9.97 0.72
CA ASP A 32 26.63 -8.64 0.30
C ASP A 32 25.51 -7.60 0.45
N GLY A 33 24.34 -7.97 0.96
CA GLY A 33 23.22 -7.07 1.17
C GLY A 33 22.32 -6.87 -0.06
N TRP A 34 22.40 -7.71 -1.10
CA TRP A 34 21.50 -7.63 -2.25
C TRP A 34 20.18 -8.33 -1.98
N LEU A 35 19.09 -7.65 -2.29
CA LEU A 35 17.74 -8.17 -2.15
C LEU A 35 17.35 -8.95 -3.40
N THR A 36 16.84 -10.16 -3.21
CA THR A 36 16.31 -10.98 -4.31
C THR A 36 14.89 -10.52 -4.67
N PRO A 37 14.57 -10.27 -5.95
CA PRO A 37 13.21 -9.93 -6.37
C PRO A 37 12.24 -11.07 -6.08
N LEU A 38 11.02 -10.74 -5.68
CA LEU A 38 9.99 -11.69 -5.27
C LEU A 38 8.74 -11.52 -6.14
N SER A 39 8.02 -12.62 -6.33
CA SER A 39 6.70 -12.60 -6.95
C SER A 39 5.66 -12.02 -6.00
N ALA A 40 4.55 -11.50 -6.53
CA ALA A 40 3.45 -11.01 -5.72
C ALA A 40 2.95 -12.06 -4.71
N LYS A 41 2.87 -13.33 -5.13
CA LYS A 41 2.51 -14.46 -4.24
C LYS A 41 3.44 -14.57 -3.04
N ALA A 42 4.76 -14.44 -3.25
CA ALA A 42 5.74 -14.53 -2.18
C ALA A 42 5.71 -13.30 -1.26
N LEU A 43 5.43 -12.12 -1.82
CA LEU A 43 5.32 -10.85 -1.09
C LEU A 43 4.06 -10.81 -0.24
N LEU A 44 2.92 -11.24 -0.76
CA LEU A 44 1.63 -11.12 -0.08
C LEU A 44 1.34 -12.24 0.93
N LYS A 45 2.17 -13.28 1.01
CA LYS A 45 1.89 -14.49 1.81
C LYS A 45 1.86 -14.31 3.33
N THR A 46 2.35 -13.20 3.87
CA THR A 46 2.45 -13.02 5.33
C THR A 46 1.06 -12.90 5.95
N GLU A 47 0.90 -13.35 7.19
CA GLU A 47 -0.40 -13.31 7.89
C GLU A 47 -0.98 -11.89 7.97
N LEU A 48 -0.13 -10.90 8.22
CA LEU A 48 -0.54 -9.49 8.28
C LEU A 48 -1.09 -9.01 6.92
N ARG A 49 -0.39 -9.32 5.83
CA ARG A 49 -0.81 -8.90 4.47
C ARG A 49 -2.09 -9.60 4.05
N GLN A 50 -2.20 -10.90 4.34
CA GLN A 50 -3.44 -11.65 4.13
C GLN A 50 -4.61 -11.09 4.94
N LYS A 51 -4.38 -10.66 6.18
CA LYS A 51 -5.40 -9.99 7.00
C LYS A 51 -5.92 -8.70 6.34
N TYR A 52 -5.04 -7.86 5.80
CA TYR A 52 -5.46 -6.65 5.08
C TYR A 52 -6.26 -6.97 3.81
N LEU A 53 -5.83 -7.97 3.02
CA LEU A 53 -6.56 -8.42 1.83
C LEU A 53 -7.96 -8.96 2.19
N ASN A 54 -8.06 -9.74 3.26
CA ASN A 54 -9.35 -10.25 3.74
C ASN A 54 -10.28 -9.13 4.21
N ILE A 55 -9.74 -8.10 4.86
CA ILE A 55 -10.53 -6.90 5.21
C ILE A 55 -11.08 -6.25 3.93
N LEU A 56 -10.23 -6.02 2.93
CA LEU A 56 -10.63 -5.40 1.67
C LEU A 56 -11.74 -6.20 0.98
N TRP A 57 -11.58 -7.52 0.87
CA TRP A 57 -12.58 -8.44 0.33
C TRP A 57 -13.94 -8.30 1.04
N GLN A 58 -13.94 -8.19 2.37
CA GLN A 58 -15.17 -7.98 3.16
C GLN A 58 -15.82 -6.61 2.95
N GLN A 59 -15.10 -5.61 2.42
CA GLN A 59 -15.61 -4.25 2.21
C GLN A 59 -16.21 -4.04 0.82
N VAL A 60 -16.14 -5.01 -0.09
CA VAL A 60 -16.63 -4.86 -1.46
C VAL A 60 -17.72 -5.88 -1.76
N SER A 61 -18.68 -5.50 -2.60
CA SER A 61 -19.86 -6.33 -2.92
C SER A 61 -19.79 -6.81 -4.37
N MET A 62 -18.90 -7.76 -4.66
CA MET A 62 -18.69 -8.29 -6.01
C MET A 62 -18.32 -9.78 -6.00
N THR A 63 -18.33 -10.41 -7.17
CA THR A 63 -17.88 -11.80 -7.32
C THR A 63 -16.36 -11.91 -7.12
N GLN A 64 -15.88 -13.12 -6.85
CA GLN A 64 -14.43 -13.36 -6.72
C GLN A 64 -13.66 -12.99 -8.00
N ASP A 65 -14.22 -13.28 -9.17
CA ASP A 65 -13.56 -12.96 -10.45
C ASP A 65 -13.45 -11.45 -10.69
N MET A 66 -14.50 -10.70 -10.32
CA MET A 66 -14.47 -9.24 -10.35
C MET A 66 -13.44 -8.69 -9.35
N PHE A 67 -13.41 -9.22 -8.12
CA PHE A 67 -12.41 -8.82 -7.12
C PHE A 67 -11.00 -9.10 -7.59
N ASN A 68 -10.78 -10.28 -8.18
CA ASN A 68 -9.48 -10.68 -8.69
C ASN A 68 -8.99 -9.70 -9.78
N SER A 69 -9.89 -9.32 -10.68
CA SER A 69 -9.58 -8.44 -11.81
C SER A 69 -9.39 -6.99 -11.38
N LEU A 70 -10.29 -6.46 -10.54
CA LEU A 70 -10.34 -5.05 -10.16
C LEU A 70 -9.40 -4.70 -9.00
N TYR A 71 -9.13 -5.62 -8.07
CA TYR A 71 -8.38 -5.28 -6.85
C TYR A 71 -7.17 -6.18 -6.62
N GLN A 72 -7.33 -7.50 -6.65
CA GLN A 72 -6.22 -8.41 -6.36
C GLN A 72 -5.06 -8.20 -7.34
N ARG A 73 -5.34 -8.16 -8.65
CA ARG A 73 -4.29 -8.01 -9.67
C ARG A 73 -3.58 -6.64 -9.61
N PRO A 74 -4.27 -5.50 -9.41
CA PRO A 74 -3.60 -4.23 -9.12
C PRO A 74 -2.73 -4.27 -7.86
N ILE A 75 -3.18 -4.93 -6.79
CA ILE A 75 -2.41 -5.08 -5.55
C ILE A 75 -1.18 -5.97 -5.76
N GLU A 76 -1.30 -7.03 -6.56
CA GLU A 76 -0.17 -7.88 -6.93
C GLU A 76 0.89 -7.10 -7.72
N ARG A 77 0.46 -6.30 -8.70
CA ARG A 77 1.33 -5.38 -9.46
C ARG A 77 1.98 -4.35 -8.54
N TYR A 78 1.23 -3.78 -7.59
CA TYR A 78 1.76 -2.86 -6.60
C TYR A 78 2.85 -3.53 -5.75
N ALA A 79 2.57 -4.73 -5.22
CA ALA A 79 3.52 -5.50 -4.44
C ALA A 79 4.80 -5.77 -5.24
N GLU A 80 4.66 -6.20 -6.49
CA GLU A 80 5.77 -6.45 -7.40
C GLU A 80 6.58 -5.20 -7.75
N MET A 81 5.95 -4.03 -7.78
CA MET A 81 6.61 -2.77 -8.06
C MET A 81 7.38 -2.23 -6.85
N VAL A 82 6.80 -2.33 -5.64
CA VAL A 82 7.42 -1.82 -4.40
C VAL A 82 8.34 -2.84 -3.71
N GLN A 83 8.23 -4.13 -4.06
CA GLN A 83 9.06 -5.21 -3.53
C GLN A 83 9.25 -5.15 -2.00
N LEU A 84 10.51 -5.11 -1.54
CA LEU A 84 10.90 -5.01 -0.13
C LEU A 84 11.32 -3.59 0.26
N LEU A 85 10.91 -2.57 -0.52
CA LEU A 85 11.26 -1.20 -0.19
C LEU A 85 10.60 -0.77 1.14
N PRO A 86 11.31 0.04 1.94
CA PRO A 86 10.74 0.69 3.11
C PRO A 86 9.84 1.86 2.70
N ALA A 87 8.87 2.21 3.55
CA ALA A 87 8.03 3.40 3.32
C ALA A 87 8.62 4.68 3.96
N SER A 88 9.59 4.52 4.87
CA SER A 88 10.19 5.64 5.63
C SER A 88 11.59 5.32 6.17
N GLU A 89 12.36 6.33 6.56
CA GLU A 89 13.71 6.13 7.13
C GLU A 89 13.70 5.70 8.61
N ALA A 90 12.69 6.10 9.38
CA ALA A 90 12.73 5.99 10.85
C ALA A 90 11.37 5.71 11.55
N HIS A 91 10.29 5.46 10.81
CA HIS A 91 8.96 5.18 11.40
C HIS A 91 8.66 3.67 11.42
N HIS A 92 7.45 3.28 11.87
CA HIS A 92 7.04 1.88 11.99
C HIS A 92 7.05 1.11 10.66
N HIS A 93 7.02 1.81 9.53
CA HIS A 93 7.15 1.25 8.17
C HIS A 93 8.57 1.42 7.57
N ALA A 94 9.60 1.64 8.40
CA ALA A 94 11.00 1.66 7.98
C ALA A 94 11.66 0.30 7.66
N PRO A 95 11.18 -0.86 8.18
CA PRO A 95 11.73 -2.15 7.81
C PRO A 95 11.52 -2.52 6.33
N LEU A 96 12.25 -3.54 5.86
CA LEU A 96 12.08 -4.12 4.53
C LEU A 96 10.62 -4.59 4.33
N GLY A 97 10.04 -4.18 3.20
CA GLY A 97 8.64 -4.44 2.86
C GLY A 97 7.65 -3.45 3.47
N GLY A 98 8.12 -2.45 4.22
CA GLY A 98 7.26 -1.46 4.85
C GLY A 98 6.40 -0.67 3.86
N MET A 99 6.86 -0.45 2.62
CA MET A 99 6.06 0.19 1.57
C MET A 99 4.82 -0.64 1.19
N LEU A 100 4.98 -1.97 1.15
CA LEU A 100 3.87 -2.88 0.90
C LEU A 100 2.92 -2.94 2.09
N ASP A 101 3.47 -3.03 3.30
CA ASP A 101 2.66 -3.09 4.52
C ASP A 101 1.83 -1.82 4.73
N HIS A 102 2.44 -0.64 4.56
CA HIS A 102 1.76 0.65 4.60
C HIS A 102 0.66 0.76 3.53
N GLY A 103 0.96 0.40 2.28
CA GLY A 103 -0.02 0.45 1.19
C GLY A 103 -1.26 -0.41 1.47
N LEU A 104 -1.06 -1.65 1.94
CA LEU A 104 -2.16 -2.56 2.28
C LEU A 104 -2.96 -2.10 3.51
N GLU A 105 -2.29 -1.51 4.49
CA GLU A 105 -2.94 -0.89 5.65
C GLU A 105 -3.88 0.24 5.22
N VAL A 106 -3.37 1.21 4.46
CA VAL A 106 -4.12 2.35 3.95
C VAL A 106 -5.30 1.90 3.09
N LEU A 107 -5.09 0.93 2.18
CA LEU A 107 -6.16 0.33 1.38
C LEU A 107 -7.28 -0.25 2.25
N SER A 108 -6.92 -1.04 3.26
CA SER A 108 -7.89 -1.70 4.13
C SER A 108 -8.71 -0.70 4.95
N PHE A 109 -8.09 0.41 5.38
CA PHE A 109 -8.76 1.46 6.14
C PHE A 109 -9.60 2.36 5.25
N ALA A 110 -9.11 2.73 4.07
CA ALA A 110 -9.87 3.49 3.09
C ALA A 110 -11.15 2.75 2.68
N ALA A 111 -11.06 1.44 2.42
CA ALA A 111 -12.21 0.61 2.10
C ALA A 111 -13.24 0.55 3.24
N LYS A 112 -12.79 0.42 4.49
CA LYS A 112 -13.68 0.45 5.67
C LYS A 112 -14.35 1.81 5.85
N LEU A 113 -13.57 2.88 5.73
CA LEU A 113 -14.07 4.24 5.88
C LEU A 113 -15.11 4.54 4.81
N ARG A 114 -14.85 4.14 3.55
CA ARG A 114 -15.79 4.28 2.43
C ARG A 114 -17.16 3.68 2.73
N GLN A 115 -17.25 2.54 3.42
CA GLN A 115 -18.55 1.93 3.77
C GLN A 115 -19.35 2.75 4.79
N SER A 116 -18.71 3.68 5.51
CA SER A 116 -19.38 4.58 6.45
C SER A 116 -20.00 5.81 5.78
N TYR A 117 -19.80 6.00 4.47
CA TYR A 117 -20.37 7.11 3.70
C TYR A 117 -21.37 6.62 2.66
N VAL A 118 -22.48 7.32 2.56
CA VAL A 118 -23.41 7.22 1.44
C VAL A 118 -22.98 8.24 0.39
N LEU A 119 -22.59 7.77 -0.79
CA LEU A 119 -22.05 8.58 -1.88
C LEU A 119 -22.84 8.32 -3.18
N PRO A 120 -23.04 9.33 -4.03
CA PRO A 120 -22.67 10.73 -3.82
C PRO A 120 -23.53 11.41 -2.74
N GLN A 121 -22.94 12.38 -2.03
CA GLN A 121 -23.64 13.13 -0.99
C GLN A 121 -24.80 13.92 -1.62
N ASN A 122 -25.95 13.96 -0.95
CA ASN A 122 -27.15 14.70 -1.38
C ASN A 122 -27.81 14.21 -2.69
N ALA A 123 -27.36 13.09 -3.27
CA ALA A 123 -28.02 12.46 -4.41
C ALA A 123 -29.23 11.61 -3.98
N ALA A 124 -30.13 11.31 -4.93
CA ALA A 124 -31.25 10.39 -4.69
C ALA A 124 -30.74 8.96 -4.39
N PRO A 125 -31.45 8.17 -3.56
CA PRO A 125 -31.02 6.81 -3.19
C PRO A 125 -30.76 5.88 -4.39
N GLU A 126 -31.55 6.02 -5.47
CA GLU A 126 -31.37 5.25 -6.70
C GLU A 126 -30.03 5.56 -7.37
N GLU A 127 -29.62 6.84 -7.35
CA GLU A 127 -28.36 7.29 -7.92
C GLU A 127 -27.17 6.87 -7.06
N GLN A 128 -27.30 6.98 -5.74
CA GLN A 128 -26.31 6.46 -4.79
C GLN A 128 -26.08 4.95 -4.96
N SER A 129 -27.16 4.18 -5.17
CA SER A 129 -27.08 2.75 -5.41
C SER A 129 -26.35 2.44 -6.71
N LYS A 130 -26.67 3.13 -7.81
CA LYS A 130 -26.03 2.94 -9.13
C LYS A 130 -24.53 3.20 -9.11
N GLN A 131 -24.07 4.20 -8.36
CA GLN A 131 -22.67 4.62 -8.34
C GLN A 131 -21.86 4.02 -7.19
N ARG A 132 -22.48 3.23 -6.30
CA ARG A 132 -21.85 2.77 -5.05
C ARG A 132 -20.49 2.11 -5.29
N ASP A 133 -20.43 1.19 -6.24
CA ASP A 133 -19.23 0.42 -6.53
C ASP A 133 -18.16 1.27 -7.22
N ALA A 134 -18.56 2.19 -8.10
CA ALA A 134 -17.64 3.14 -8.74
C ALA A 134 -16.94 4.03 -7.69
N TRP A 135 -17.71 4.62 -6.77
CA TRP A 135 -17.16 5.37 -5.63
C TRP A 135 -16.24 4.52 -4.75
N THR A 136 -16.57 3.24 -4.57
CA THR A 136 -15.74 2.33 -3.78
C THR A 136 -14.41 2.04 -4.46
N ALA A 137 -14.44 1.73 -5.75
CA ALA A 137 -13.26 1.50 -6.55
C ALA A 137 -12.36 2.74 -6.62
N ALA A 138 -12.92 3.93 -6.83
CA ALA A 138 -12.17 5.18 -6.87
C ALA A 138 -11.40 5.44 -5.55
N VAL A 139 -12.04 5.25 -4.40
CA VAL A 139 -11.37 5.39 -3.09
C VAL A 139 -10.26 4.36 -2.91
N ILE A 140 -10.50 3.11 -3.30
CA ILE A 140 -9.48 2.05 -3.21
C ILE A 140 -8.30 2.34 -4.15
N TYR A 141 -8.56 2.74 -5.39
CA TYR A 141 -7.50 3.09 -6.33
C TYR A 141 -6.70 4.30 -5.90
N GLN A 142 -7.35 5.34 -5.36
CA GLN A 142 -6.63 6.48 -4.83
C GLN A 142 -5.76 6.08 -3.63
N ALA A 143 -6.28 5.22 -2.73
CA ALA A 143 -5.49 4.65 -1.65
C ALA A 143 -4.31 3.79 -2.14
N LEU A 144 -4.46 3.06 -3.26
CA LEU A 144 -3.37 2.27 -3.85
C LEU A 144 -2.22 3.15 -4.35
N VAL A 145 -2.54 4.31 -4.93
CA VAL A 145 -1.55 5.16 -5.62
C VAL A 145 -1.06 6.34 -4.79
N HIS A 146 -1.69 6.65 -3.64
CA HIS A 146 -1.41 7.89 -2.89
C HIS A 146 0.07 8.13 -2.58
N ASP A 147 0.79 7.07 -2.19
CA ASP A 147 2.18 7.16 -1.77
C ASP A 147 3.15 6.47 -2.74
N ILE A 148 2.65 5.79 -3.79
CA ILE A 148 3.53 4.96 -4.63
C ILE A 148 4.60 5.81 -5.34
N GLY A 149 4.35 7.09 -5.60
CA GLY A 149 5.34 7.99 -6.18
C GLY A 149 6.65 8.09 -5.39
N LYS A 150 6.66 7.76 -4.08
CA LYS A 150 7.88 7.73 -3.24
C LYS A 150 8.98 6.85 -3.83
N ILE A 151 8.63 5.76 -4.50
CA ILE A 151 9.62 4.86 -5.10
C ILE A 151 10.33 5.48 -6.32
N ILE A 152 9.86 6.64 -6.83
CA ILE A 152 10.49 7.41 -7.90
C ILE A 152 11.36 8.54 -7.33
N VAL A 153 10.85 9.28 -6.34
CA VAL A 153 11.48 10.52 -5.83
C VAL A 153 12.24 10.37 -4.53
N ASP A 154 11.88 9.39 -3.70
CA ASP A 154 12.48 9.20 -2.39
C ASP A 154 13.58 8.15 -2.41
N ILE A 155 13.48 7.18 -3.33
CA ILE A 155 14.33 6.00 -3.35
C ILE A 155 15.00 5.84 -4.72
N GLU A 156 16.32 5.65 -4.70
CA GLU A 156 17.08 5.18 -5.87
C GLU A 156 17.33 3.68 -5.73
N ILE A 157 17.01 2.92 -6.78
CA ILE A 157 17.19 1.47 -6.83
C ILE A 157 18.31 1.16 -7.82
N GLN A 158 19.30 0.39 -7.36
CA GLN A 158 20.43 -0.08 -8.16
C GLN A 158 20.37 -1.59 -8.30
N LEU A 159 20.54 -2.10 -9.51
CA LEU A 159 20.65 -3.53 -9.78
C LEU A 159 22.09 -4.03 -9.62
N LYS A 160 22.28 -5.34 -9.49
CA LYS A 160 23.59 -5.98 -9.28
C LYS A 160 24.62 -5.70 -10.39
N ASP A 161 24.18 -5.41 -11.61
CA ASP A 161 25.05 -4.99 -12.72
C ASP A 161 25.41 -3.48 -12.72
N GLY A 162 25.00 -2.74 -11.69
CA GLY A 162 25.29 -1.33 -11.49
C GLY A 162 24.27 -0.38 -12.12
N ARG A 163 23.35 -0.85 -12.96
CA ARG A 163 22.33 0.01 -13.58
C ARG A 163 21.30 0.48 -12.56
N ARG A 164 20.80 1.70 -12.75
CA ARG A 164 19.59 2.19 -12.06
C ARG A 164 18.37 1.44 -12.60
N TRP A 165 17.47 1.08 -11.70
CA TRP A 165 16.16 0.52 -12.05
C TRP A 165 15.06 1.54 -11.77
N ASN A 166 14.01 1.51 -12.59
CA ASN A 166 12.84 2.38 -12.42
C ASN A 166 11.54 1.55 -12.38
N PRO A 167 10.53 1.99 -11.63
CA PRO A 167 9.32 1.22 -11.34
C PRO A 167 8.47 0.83 -12.55
N TRP A 168 8.44 1.67 -13.58
CA TRP A 168 7.71 1.41 -14.83
C TRP A 168 8.28 0.24 -15.65
N HIS A 169 9.39 -0.36 -15.21
CA HIS A 169 9.90 -1.61 -15.77
C HIS A 169 9.37 -2.87 -15.06
N GLY A 170 8.44 -2.75 -14.10
CA GLY A 170 7.71 -3.87 -13.50
C GLY A 170 8.41 -4.49 -12.29
N VAL A 171 8.85 -5.74 -12.39
CA VAL A 171 9.64 -6.43 -11.35
C VAL A 171 11.13 -6.23 -11.64
N PRO A 172 11.99 -5.93 -10.65
CA PRO A 172 13.43 -5.91 -10.88
C PRO A 172 13.91 -7.26 -11.44
N PRO A 173 14.66 -7.30 -12.56
CA PRO A 173 15.00 -8.55 -13.24
C PRO A 173 16.14 -9.33 -12.55
N GLN A 174 16.77 -8.72 -11.54
CA GLN A 174 17.92 -9.27 -10.82
C GLN A 174 18.02 -8.66 -9.42
N PRO A 175 18.89 -9.19 -8.54
CA PRO A 175 19.06 -8.64 -7.20
C PRO A 175 19.37 -7.15 -7.21
N TYR A 176 18.82 -6.45 -6.22
CA TYR A 176 18.85 -5.00 -6.14
C TYR A 176 19.20 -4.51 -4.74
N LYS A 177 19.67 -3.26 -4.68
CA LYS A 177 19.81 -2.46 -3.47
C LYS A 177 19.07 -1.16 -3.66
N PHE A 178 18.79 -0.50 -2.56
CA PHE A 178 18.18 0.83 -2.59
C PHE A 178 18.89 1.77 -1.63
N LYS A 179 18.74 3.07 -1.88
CA LYS A 179 19.14 4.13 -0.96
C LYS A 179 18.14 5.27 -1.04
N TYR A 180 17.99 6.00 0.06
CA TYR A 180 17.21 7.23 0.06
C TYR A 180 17.95 8.35 -0.67
N ILE A 181 17.19 9.13 -1.45
CA ILE A 181 17.69 10.31 -2.15
C ILE A 181 17.78 11.47 -1.14
N LYS A 182 18.94 12.12 -1.09
CA LYS A 182 19.18 13.29 -0.23
C LYS A 182 18.60 14.54 -0.88
N GLY A 183 17.95 15.40 -0.10
CA GLY A 183 17.37 16.66 -0.60
C GLY A 183 16.19 16.47 -1.55
N ARG A 184 15.53 15.31 -1.48
CA ARG A 184 14.32 14.98 -2.24
C ARG A 184 13.18 15.95 -1.93
N ASP A 185 12.37 16.22 -2.94
CA ASP A 185 11.17 17.03 -2.83
C ASP A 185 9.96 16.11 -2.62
N TYR A 186 9.40 16.17 -1.41
CA TYR A 186 8.29 15.33 -1.00
C TYR A 186 6.98 15.70 -1.71
N GLU A 187 6.85 16.91 -2.23
CA GLU A 187 5.62 17.39 -2.86
C GLU A 187 5.39 16.77 -4.25
N PHE A 188 6.40 16.10 -4.83
CA PHE A 188 6.27 15.48 -6.15
C PHE A 188 5.70 14.06 -6.14
N HIS A 189 5.74 13.31 -5.04
CA HIS A 189 5.23 11.95 -5.05
C HIS A 189 3.72 11.82 -5.32
N PRO A 190 2.82 12.75 -4.90
CA PRO A 190 1.40 12.60 -5.19
C PRO A 190 1.13 12.64 -6.70
N VAL A 191 1.79 13.55 -7.42
CA VAL A 191 1.68 13.69 -8.88
C VAL A 191 2.19 12.44 -9.60
N LEU A 192 3.33 11.90 -9.14
CA LEU A 192 3.91 10.69 -9.73
C LEU A 192 3.14 9.41 -9.38
N GLY A 193 2.35 9.42 -8.31
CA GLY A 193 1.38 8.36 -8.01
C GLY A 193 0.37 8.18 -9.15
N SER A 194 -0.17 9.29 -9.67
CA SER A 194 -1.10 9.27 -10.81
C SER A 194 -0.44 8.73 -12.09
N TYR A 195 0.84 9.03 -12.33
CA TYR A 195 1.58 8.44 -13.46
C TYR A 195 1.70 6.90 -13.34
N LEU A 196 1.96 6.40 -12.12
CA LEU A 196 2.07 4.95 -11.89
C LEU A 196 0.71 4.23 -11.88
N ALA A 197 -0.41 4.93 -11.71
CA ALA A 197 -1.75 4.35 -11.73
C ALA A 197 -2.02 3.50 -12.98
N GLY A 198 -1.58 3.96 -14.16
CA GLY A 198 -1.73 3.26 -15.44
C GLY A 198 -0.94 1.94 -15.56
N PHE A 199 0.05 1.72 -14.69
CA PHE A 199 0.81 0.47 -14.64
C PHE A 199 0.17 -0.56 -13.68
N LEU A 200 -0.69 -0.10 -12.76
CA LEU A 200 -1.29 -0.93 -11.72
C LEU A 200 -2.73 -1.31 -12.08
N ILE A 201 -3.55 -0.33 -12.42
CA ILE A 201 -5.00 -0.45 -12.58
C ILE A 201 -5.32 -0.91 -14.01
N PRO A 202 -6.22 -1.89 -14.21
CA PRO A 202 -6.62 -2.33 -15.55
C PRO A 202 -7.31 -1.19 -16.33
N GLN A 203 -7.10 -1.13 -17.65
CA GLN A 203 -7.69 -0.09 -18.51
C GLN A 203 -9.22 -0.15 -18.45
N GLU A 204 -9.77 -1.36 -18.36
CA GLU A 204 -11.21 -1.61 -18.25
C GLU A 204 -11.82 -0.99 -17.00
N ALA A 205 -11.05 -0.84 -15.91
CA ALA A 205 -11.52 -0.13 -14.72
C ALA A 205 -11.58 1.38 -14.96
N PHE A 206 -10.63 1.96 -15.70
CA PHE A 206 -10.72 3.37 -16.09
C PHE A 206 -11.88 3.60 -17.05
N ASP A 207 -12.04 2.75 -18.07
CA ASP A 207 -13.17 2.82 -19.01
C ASP A 207 -14.52 2.73 -18.29
N TRP A 208 -14.62 1.89 -17.26
CA TRP A 208 -15.80 1.81 -16.40
C TRP A 208 -16.01 3.06 -15.55
N LEU A 209 -14.96 3.57 -14.88
CA LEU A 209 -15.06 4.75 -14.02
C LEU A 209 -15.43 6.03 -14.78
N THR A 210 -14.98 6.17 -16.04
CA THR A 210 -15.33 7.34 -16.87
C THR A 210 -16.82 7.45 -17.20
N GLN A 211 -17.60 6.37 -17.01
CA GLN A 211 -19.06 6.40 -17.13
C GLN A 211 -19.73 7.14 -15.95
N TYR A 212 -18.98 7.47 -14.90
CA TYR A 212 -19.44 8.18 -13.70
C TYR A 212 -18.62 9.47 -13.49
N PRO A 213 -18.96 10.58 -14.17
CA PRO A 213 -18.14 11.79 -14.15
C PRO A 213 -17.84 12.37 -12.75
N GLU A 214 -18.79 12.30 -11.81
CA GLU A 214 -18.59 12.77 -10.43
C GLU A 214 -17.58 11.91 -9.64
N VAL A 215 -17.42 10.64 -10.02
CA VAL A 215 -16.46 9.73 -9.41
C VAL A 215 -15.05 9.95 -9.99
N PHE A 216 -14.98 10.32 -11.27
CA PHE A 216 -13.73 10.43 -12.02
C PHE A 216 -13.04 11.80 -11.92
N SER A 217 -13.76 12.83 -11.46
CA SER A 217 -13.25 14.19 -11.24
C SER A 217 -12.51 14.36 -9.92
#